data_AF-A0A7R9QWV6-F1
#
_entry.id   AF-A0A7R9QWV6-F1
#
_cell.length_a   1.000
_cell.length_b   1.000
_cell.length_c   1.000
_cell.angle_alpha   90.00
_cell.angle_beta   90.00
_cell.angle_gamma   90.00
#
_symmetry.space_group_name_H-M   'P 1'
#
loop_
_entity.id
_entity.type
_entity.pdbx_description
1 polymer ?
#
loop_
_entity_poly.entity_id
_entity_poly.type
_entity_poly.pdbx_seq_one_letter_code
_entity_poly.pdbx_strand_id
1 'polypeptide(L)'
;MVESNNGLYRGCNQSVTTASLTAPEFKFKTIFAFKGIPYAEPPVANLRFRKPLSLTYSQLTEVNATNYGKACKQPPLASRETYNYWQSSEDCLFLNIFTPSVDPTANLSVMVYIHGGGLLFDSARQVPSEQLSLRDVVVVTLNYRLGVFGFLCTDREDAPGNVGLWDQAMALNWTQNN
;
A
#
# COMPACT_ATOMS: atom_id res chain seq x y z
N MET A 1 -7.87 -15.59 5.88
CA MET A 1 -6.41 -15.59 6.15
C MET A 1 -5.74 -16.03 4.88
N VAL A 2 -4.63 -15.40 4.50
CA VAL A 2 -3.79 -15.82 3.38
C VAL A 2 -2.35 -15.90 3.88
N GLU A 3 -1.68 -17.01 3.57
CA GLU A 3 -0.28 -17.24 3.89
C GLU A 3 0.60 -16.72 2.76
N SER A 4 1.75 -16.16 3.12
CA SER A 4 2.79 -15.75 2.18
C SER A 4 4.17 -16.11 2.75
N ASN A 5 5.22 -15.91 1.96
CA ASN A 5 6.61 -16.10 2.39
C ASN A 5 6.98 -15.24 3.62
N ASN A 6 6.23 -14.15 3.84
CA ASN A 6 6.49 -13.13 4.84
C ASN A 6 5.50 -13.12 6.01
N GLY A 7 4.68 -14.18 6.15
CA GLY A 7 3.78 -14.38 7.28
C GLY A 7 2.31 -14.57 6.88
N LEU A 8 1.45 -14.60 7.90
CA LEU A 8 0.01 -14.85 7.76
C LEU A 8 -0.80 -13.55 7.84
N TYR A 9 -1.62 -13.29 6.82
CA TYR A 9 -2.36 -12.04 6.67
C TYR A 9 -3.87 -12.23 6.84
N ARG A 10 -4.46 -11.45 7.74
CA ARG A 10 -5.92 -11.35 7.90
C ARG A 10 -6.47 -10.20 7.06
N GLY A 11 -7.03 -10.52 5.90
CA GLY A 11 -7.77 -9.56 5.07
C GLY A 11 -9.26 -9.46 5.41
N CYS A 12 -10.00 -8.67 4.64
CA CYS A 12 -11.46 -8.58 4.68
C CYS A 12 -12.07 -8.75 3.29
N ASN A 13 -13.31 -9.25 3.25
CA ASN A 13 -14.07 -9.39 2.01
C ASN A 13 -14.86 -8.10 1.75
N GLN A 14 -14.84 -7.62 0.52
CA GLN A 14 -15.61 -6.47 0.05
C GLN A 14 -16.56 -6.94 -1.06
N SER A 15 -17.86 -6.78 -0.84
CA SER A 15 -18.86 -7.03 -1.88
C SER A 15 -18.98 -5.79 -2.75
N VAL A 16 -18.61 -5.90 -4.03
CA VAL A 16 -18.65 -4.79 -4.97
C VAL A 16 -19.74 -5.04 -6.00
N THR A 17 -20.63 -4.06 -6.16
CA THR A 17 -21.71 -4.12 -7.15
C THR A 17 -21.15 -3.95 -8.56
N THR A 18 -21.37 -4.92 -9.43
CA THR A 18 -21.12 -4.78 -10.87
C THR A 18 -22.41 -4.24 -11.49
N ALA A 19 -22.48 -2.92 -11.70
CA ALA A 19 -23.64 -2.34 -12.37
C ALA A 19 -23.69 -2.81 -13.82
N SER A 20 -24.74 -3.54 -14.19
CA SER A 20 -25.18 -3.65 -15.57
C SER A 20 -26.39 -2.75 -15.73
N LEU A 21 -26.28 -1.71 -16.56
CA LEU A 21 -27.36 -0.75 -16.83
C LEU A 21 -28.59 -1.40 -17.50
N THR A 22 -28.51 -2.69 -17.86
CA THR A 22 -29.51 -3.44 -18.61
C THR A 22 -30.01 -4.69 -17.90
N ALA A 23 -29.44 -5.06 -16.74
CA ALA A 23 -29.86 -6.27 -16.03
C ALA A 23 -30.92 -5.94 -14.96
N PRO A 24 -32.00 -6.75 -14.85
CA PRO A 24 -33.03 -6.57 -13.83
C PRO A 24 -32.55 -6.91 -12.40
N GLU A 25 -31.36 -7.49 -12.25
CA GLU A 25 -30.79 -7.93 -10.98
C GLU A 25 -29.37 -7.37 -10.77
N PHE A 26 -29.09 -6.93 -9.55
CA PHE A 26 -27.74 -6.52 -9.14
C PHE A 26 -26.83 -7.75 -9.05
N LYS A 27 -25.77 -7.77 -9.87
CA LYS A 27 -24.68 -8.75 -9.71
C LYS A 27 -23.64 -8.20 -8.74
N PHE A 28 -23.19 -9.04 -7.82
CA PHE A 28 -22.13 -8.72 -6.88
C PHE A 28 -20.93 -9.62 -7.15
N LYS A 29 -19.73 -9.05 -7.09
CA LYS A 29 -18.47 -9.80 -7.08
C LYS A 29 -17.77 -9.54 -5.75
N THR A 30 -17.27 -10.59 -5.13
CA THR A 30 -16.47 -10.47 -3.91
C THR A 30 -15.04 -10.14 -4.30
N ILE A 31 -14.49 -9.09 -3.70
CA ILE A 31 -13.08 -8.73 -3.77
C ILE A 31 -12.47 -8.95 -2.38
N PHE A 32 -11.33 -9.61 -2.33
CA PHE A 32 -10.55 -9.76 -1.11
C PHE A 32 -9.60 -8.58 -0.99
N ALA A 33 -9.60 -7.92 0.17
CA ALA A 33 -8.79 -6.75 0.45
C ALA A 33 -7.86 -7.02 1.64
N PHE A 34 -6.59 -6.73 1.45
CA PHE A 34 -5.55 -6.75 2.48
C PHE A 34 -4.91 -5.37 2.50
N LYS A 35 -5.06 -4.63 3.59
CA LYS A 35 -4.69 -3.22 3.68
C LYS A 35 -3.72 -3.01 4.83
N GLY A 36 -2.80 -2.05 4.67
CA GLY A 36 -1.85 -1.72 5.71
C GLY A 36 -0.78 -2.79 5.94
N ILE A 37 -0.41 -3.55 4.90
CA ILE A 37 0.67 -4.55 4.99
C ILE A 37 2.01 -3.82 5.02
N PRO A 38 2.84 -3.97 6.06
CA PRO A 38 4.17 -3.38 6.05
C PRO A 38 5.06 -4.11 5.05
N TYR A 39 5.85 -3.38 4.27
CA TYR A 39 6.83 -3.95 3.34
C TYR A 39 8.29 -3.62 3.70
N ALA A 40 8.49 -2.72 4.67
CA ALA A 40 9.78 -2.24 5.14
C ALA A 40 9.72 -1.91 6.63
N GLU A 41 10.88 -1.88 7.29
CA GLU A 41 11.00 -1.36 8.66
C GLU A 41 10.52 0.11 8.72
N PRO A 42 9.83 0.53 9.81
CA PRO A 42 9.38 1.91 9.97
C PRO A 42 10.55 2.89 9.87
N PRO A 43 10.53 3.89 8.97
CA PRO A 43 11.66 4.79 8.72
C PRO A 43 11.71 5.93 9.75
N VAL A 44 11.62 5.59 11.03
CA VAL A 44 11.57 6.51 12.17
C VAL A 44 12.92 6.58 12.89
N ALA A 45 13.10 7.60 13.71
CA ALA A 45 14.32 7.80 14.51
C ALA A 45 15.59 7.70 13.65
N ASN A 46 16.49 6.76 13.95
CA ASN A 46 17.77 6.60 13.25
C ASN A 46 17.64 6.10 11.81
N LEU A 47 16.46 5.61 11.40
CA LEU A 47 16.17 5.21 10.02
C LEU A 47 15.59 6.36 9.18
N ARG A 48 15.31 7.52 9.80
CA ARG A 48 14.86 8.72 9.09
C ARG A 48 15.90 9.11 8.04
N PHE A 49 15.45 9.41 6.82
CA PHE A 49 16.25 9.76 5.64
C PHE A 49 17.17 8.67 5.07
N ARG A 50 17.30 7.52 5.73
CA ARG A 50 18.08 6.38 5.22
C ARG A 50 17.28 5.56 4.20
N LYS A 51 17.97 4.75 3.39
CA LYS A 51 17.32 3.75 2.54
C LYS A 51 16.45 2.81 3.41
N PRO A 52 15.31 2.34 2.90
CA PRO A 52 14.46 1.43 3.65
C PRO A 52 15.19 0.12 3.93
N LEU A 53 14.86 -0.50 5.05
CA LEU A 53 15.37 -1.81 5.43
C LEU A 53 14.25 -2.85 5.26
N SER A 54 14.61 -4.03 4.77
CA SER A 54 13.70 -5.15 4.71
C SER A 54 13.22 -5.50 6.11
N LEU A 55 11.94 -5.88 6.22
CA LEU A 55 11.37 -6.31 7.49
C LEU A 55 12.09 -7.54 8.04
N THR A 56 12.37 -7.52 9.33
CA THR A 56 12.87 -8.69 10.05
C THR A 56 11.67 -9.56 10.43
N TYR A 57 11.32 -10.53 9.58
CA TYR A 57 10.09 -11.34 9.69
C TYR A 57 10.03 -12.31 10.88
N SER A 58 11.04 -12.33 11.76
CA SER A 58 11.01 -13.17 12.97
C SER A 58 9.98 -12.72 14.04
N GLN A 59 9.17 -11.70 13.76
CA GLN A 59 8.20 -11.12 14.70
C GLN A 59 6.74 -11.05 14.18
N LEU A 60 6.45 -11.43 12.94
CA LEU A 60 5.11 -11.33 12.36
C LEU A 60 4.43 -12.70 12.29
N THR A 61 3.85 -13.15 13.41
CA THR A 61 3.04 -14.39 13.43
C THR A 61 1.66 -14.21 12.79
N GLU A 62 1.05 -13.03 12.91
CA GLU A 62 -0.20 -12.66 12.23
C GLU A 62 -0.28 -11.13 12.02
N VAL A 63 -0.53 -10.70 10.79
CA VAL A 63 -0.76 -9.28 10.45
C VAL A 63 -2.24 -9.03 10.21
N ASN A 64 -2.83 -8.13 11.01
CA ASN A 64 -4.20 -7.68 10.81
C ASN A 64 -4.30 -6.65 9.68
N ALA A 65 -4.48 -7.14 8.45
CA ALA A 65 -4.53 -6.34 7.22
C ALA A 65 -5.96 -5.92 6.84
N THR A 66 -6.82 -5.57 7.81
CA THR A 66 -8.22 -5.20 7.55
C THR A 66 -8.44 -3.69 7.37
N ASN A 67 -7.48 -2.88 7.82
CA ASN A 67 -7.54 -1.42 7.81
C ASN A 67 -6.36 -0.83 7.04
N TYR A 68 -6.56 0.34 6.44
CA TYR A 68 -5.47 1.05 5.78
C TYR A 68 -4.40 1.47 6.78
N GLY A 69 -3.15 1.32 6.36
CA GLY A 69 -2.00 1.94 7.04
C GLY A 69 -2.05 3.47 6.95
N LYS A 70 -1.25 4.13 7.79
CA LYS A 70 -1.15 5.59 7.81
C LYS A 70 -0.53 6.12 6.51
N ALA A 71 -0.99 7.29 6.05
CA ALA A 71 -0.32 7.98 4.95
C ALA A 71 1.04 8.55 5.40
N CYS A 72 1.96 8.78 4.46
CA CYS A 72 3.24 9.39 4.79
C CYS A 72 3.09 10.87 5.19
N LYS A 73 3.99 11.35 6.06
CA LYS A 73 4.06 12.77 6.44
C LYS A 73 4.09 13.66 5.20
N GLN A 74 3.14 14.57 5.15
CA GLN A 74 2.90 15.49 4.03
C GLN A 74 2.26 16.77 4.57
N PRO A 75 2.37 17.90 3.85
CA PRO A 75 1.71 19.14 4.24
C PRO A 75 0.19 18.97 4.38
N PRO A 76 -0.44 19.76 5.25
CA PRO A 76 -1.89 19.85 5.33
C PRO A 76 -2.47 20.25 3.97
N LEU A 77 -3.26 19.38 3.34
CA LEU A 77 -3.99 19.71 2.12
C LEU A 77 -5.33 20.31 2.52
N ALA A 78 -5.58 21.58 2.20
CA ALA A 78 -6.76 22.34 2.65
C ALA A 78 -8.12 21.65 2.39
N SER A 79 -8.23 20.81 1.34
CA SER A 79 -9.44 20.02 1.05
C SER A 79 -9.54 18.67 1.78
N ARG A 80 -8.45 18.22 2.42
CA ARG A 80 -8.34 16.93 3.14
C ARG A 80 -8.17 17.10 4.65
N GLU A 81 -7.88 18.33 5.10
CA GLU A 81 -7.78 18.77 6.49
C GLU A 81 -9.09 18.64 7.26
N THR A 82 -10.23 18.97 6.62
CA THR A 82 -11.56 18.97 7.26
C THR A 82 -12.03 17.60 7.72
N TYR A 83 -11.32 16.52 7.39
CA TYR A 83 -11.78 15.16 7.59
C TYR A 83 -10.80 14.21 8.30
N ASN A 84 -9.64 14.68 8.81
CA ASN A 84 -8.65 13.80 9.49
C ASN A 84 -8.33 12.51 8.68
N TYR A 85 -8.53 12.53 7.37
CA TYR A 85 -9.00 11.35 6.64
C TYR A 85 -7.91 10.27 6.42
N TRP A 86 -6.65 10.61 6.71
CA TRP A 86 -5.48 9.77 6.38
C TRP A 86 -4.47 9.59 7.51
N GLN A 87 -4.64 10.26 8.66
CA GLN A 87 -3.72 10.26 9.82
C GLN A 87 -2.23 10.08 9.43
N SER A 88 -1.54 11.16 9.05
CA SER A 88 -0.18 11.03 8.50
C SER A 88 0.89 10.72 9.55
N SER A 89 1.86 9.88 9.18
CA SER A 89 2.93 9.38 10.04
C SER A 89 4.24 9.17 9.27
N GLU A 90 5.38 9.12 9.98
CA GLU A 90 6.66 8.68 9.38
C GLU A 90 6.68 7.16 9.22
N ASP A 91 6.09 6.44 10.18
CA ASP A 91 5.72 5.04 10.02
C ASP A 91 4.55 4.95 9.03
N CYS A 92 4.89 4.78 7.75
CA CYS A 92 3.95 4.84 6.62
C CYS A 92 4.26 3.87 5.47
N LEU A 93 5.30 3.03 5.58
CA LEU A 93 5.76 2.12 4.50
C LEU A 93 4.87 0.88 4.42
N PHE A 94 3.63 1.12 4.02
CA PHE A 94 2.59 0.13 3.86
C PHE A 94 2.14 0.00 2.41
N LEU A 95 1.68 -1.20 2.04
CA LEU A 95 0.98 -1.49 0.80
C LEU A 95 -0.39 -2.13 1.08
N ASN A 96 -1.23 -2.14 0.05
CA ASN A 96 -2.54 -2.76 0.06
C ASN A 96 -2.70 -3.62 -1.20
N ILE A 97 -3.40 -4.74 -1.06
CA ILE A 97 -3.69 -5.72 -2.11
C ILE A 97 -5.19 -5.89 -2.22
N PHE A 98 -5.71 -5.84 -3.45
CA PHE A 98 -7.09 -6.12 -3.79
C PHE A 98 -7.11 -7.17 -4.89
N THR A 99 -7.79 -8.28 -4.65
CA THR A 99 -7.81 -9.41 -5.59
C THR A 99 -9.20 -10.02 -5.70
N PRO A 100 -9.63 -10.47 -6.89
CA PRO A 100 -10.88 -11.22 -7.04
C PRO A 100 -10.76 -12.67 -6.56
N SER A 101 -9.56 -13.17 -6.29
CA SER A 101 -9.32 -14.55 -5.84
C SER A 101 -8.13 -14.64 -4.88
N VAL A 102 -8.25 -15.53 -3.89
CA VAL A 102 -7.15 -15.92 -2.98
C VAL A 102 -6.65 -17.35 -3.28
N ASP A 103 -7.13 -17.95 -4.36
CA ASP A 103 -6.62 -19.23 -4.84
C ASP A 103 -5.21 -19.02 -5.42
N PRO A 104 -4.17 -19.68 -4.88
CA PRO A 104 -2.80 -19.53 -5.36
C PRO A 104 -2.59 -20.05 -6.80
N THR A 105 -3.53 -20.84 -7.34
CA THR A 105 -3.50 -21.32 -8.72
C THR A 105 -4.12 -20.34 -9.72
N ALA A 106 -4.76 -19.27 -9.25
CA ALA A 106 -5.35 -18.26 -10.10
C ALA A 106 -4.26 -17.45 -10.82
N ASN A 107 -4.24 -17.53 -12.16
CA ASN A 107 -3.28 -16.81 -12.99
C ASN A 107 -3.77 -15.40 -13.34
N LEU A 108 -3.73 -14.49 -12.36
CA LEU A 108 -4.18 -13.11 -12.50
C LEU A 108 -3.02 -12.17 -12.79
N SER A 109 -3.26 -11.16 -13.63
CA SER A 109 -2.28 -10.08 -13.83
C SER A 109 -2.16 -9.22 -12.57
N VAL A 110 -0.96 -8.74 -12.26
CA VAL A 110 -0.70 -7.83 -11.15
C VAL A 110 -0.48 -6.41 -11.67
N MET A 111 -1.30 -5.48 -11.20
CA MET A 111 -1.17 -4.04 -11.47
C MET A 111 -0.70 -3.34 -10.20
N VAL A 112 0.52 -2.81 -10.22
CA VAL A 112 1.06 -1.99 -9.13
C VAL A 112 0.84 -0.52 -9.43
N TYR A 113 0.13 0.18 -8.56
CA TYR A 113 -0.14 1.61 -8.65
C TYR A 113 0.70 2.39 -7.64
N ILE A 114 1.51 3.31 -8.16
CA ILE A 114 2.29 4.27 -7.37
C ILE A 114 1.59 5.63 -7.49
N HIS A 115 1.13 6.17 -6.36
CA HIS A 115 0.40 7.43 -6.38
C HIS A 115 1.28 8.63 -6.78
N GLY A 116 0.65 9.63 -7.39
CA GLY A 116 1.29 10.89 -7.74
C GLY A 116 1.42 11.85 -6.55
N GLY A 117 1.14 13.13 -6.78
CA GLY A 117 1.22 14.18 -5.75
C GLY A 117 2.55 14.93 -5.71
N GLY A 118 3.28 14.95 -6.84
CA GLY A 118 4.52 15.73 -6.99
C GLY A 118 5.62 15.37 -6.00
N LEU A 119 5.61 14.13 -5.49
CA LEU A 119 6.49 13.63 -4.43
C LEU A 119 6.30 14.33 -3.06
N LEU A 120 5.24 15.13 -2.89
CA LEU A 120 5.02 15.96 -1.71
C LEU A 120 3.79 15.53 -0.91
N PHE A 121 2.78 14.99 -1.57
CA PHE A 121 1.50 14.61 -0.94
C PHE A 121 0.89 13.39 -1.64
N ASP A 122 -0.31 13.02 -1.20
CA ASP A 122 -1.12 11.89 -1.64
C ASP A 122 -0.84 10.56 -0.90
N SER A 123 -1.59 9.50 -1.23
CA SER A 123 -1.56 8.22 -0.52
C SER A 123 -2.08 7.07 -1.38
N ALA A 124 -1.61 5.86 -1.07
CA ALA A 124 -2.06 4.60 -1.67
C ALA A 124 -3.58 4.36 -1.65
N ARG A 125 -4.33 4.94 -0.70
CA ARG A 125 -5.79 4.70 -0.57
C ARG A 125 -6.65 5.54 -1.52
N GLN A 126 -6.06 6.40 -2.36
CA GLN A 126 -6.82 7.32 -3.24
C GLN A 126 -7.41 6.66 -4.49
N VAL A 127 -7.02 5.42 -4.80
CA VAL A 127 -7.47 4.71 -5.99
C VAL A 127 -8.67 3.80 -5.67
N PRO A 128 -9.71 3.77 -6.53
CA PRO A 128 -10.83 2.83 -6.43
C PRO A 128 -10.39 1.39 -6.75
N SER A 129 -9.58 0.81 -5.87
CA SER A 129 -8.81 -0.41 -6.12
C SER A 129 -9.71 -1.64 -6.16
N GLU A 130 -10.76 -1.66 -5.35
CA GLU A 130 -11.79 -2.71 -5.38
C GLU A 130 -12.50 -2.76 -6.74
N GLN A 131 -12.85 -1.60 -7.31
CA GLN A 131 -13.50 -1.50 -8.62
C GLN A 131 -12.56 -1.89 -9.75
N LEU A 132 -11.27 -1.53 -9.66
CA LEU A 132 -10.27 -1.96 -10.64
C LEU A 132 -10.08 -3.48 -10.61
N SER A 133 -10.08 -4.08 -9.42
CA SER A 133 -9.93 -5.53 -9.24
C SER A 133 -11.08 -6.35 -9.82
N LEU A 134 -12.25 -5.74 -10.07
CA LEU A 134 -13.36 -6.38 -10.79
C LEU A 134 -12.97 -6.88 -12.18
N ARG A 135 -11.94 -6.29 -12.81
CA ARG A 135 -11.42 -6.63 -14.14
C ARG A 135 -10.49 -7.86 -14.17
N ASP A 136 -10.55 -8.71 -13.15
CA ASP A 136 -9.71 -9.91 -13.03
C ASP A 136 -8.21 -9.59 -12.93
N VAL A 137 -7.90 -8.58 -12.13
CA VAL A 137 -6.53 -8.09 -11.87
C VAL A 137 -6.30 -7.98 -10.37
N VAL A 138 -5.12 -8.38 -9.91
CA VAL A 138 -4.62 -8.09 -8.57
C VAL A 138 -4.13 -6.65 -8.57
N VAL A 139 -4.72 -5.79 -7.75
CA VAL A 139 -4.33 -4.39 -7.63
C VAL A 139 -3.50 -4.22 -6.38
N VAL A 140 -2.27 -3.75 -6.53
CA VAL A 140 -1.38 -3.40 -5.43
C VAL A 140 -1.21 -1.89 -5.41
N THR A 141 -1.46 -1.27 -4.26
CA THR A 141 -1.20 0.16 -4.03
C THR A 141 -0.20 0.31 -2.90
N LEU A 142 0.73 1.28 -2.99
CA LEU A 142 1.78 1.45 -1.98
C LEU A 142 1.99 2.92 -1.62
N ASN A 143 2.30 3.16 -0.36
CA ASN A 143 2.84 4.44 0.09
C ASN A 143 4.36 4.43 -0.09
N TYR A 144 4.96 5.60 -0.28
CA TYR A 144 6.40 5.83 -0.25
C TYR A 144 6.68 7.16 0.45
N ARG A 145 7.87 7.36 1.03
CA ARG A 145 8.16 8.61 1.75
C ARG A 145 8.09 9.83 0.81
N LEU A 146 7.57 10.93 1.35
CA LEU A 146 7.29 12.17 0.63
C LEU A 146 8.11 13.34 1.16
N GLY A 147 8.23 14.40 0.36
CA GLY A 147 8.91 15.64 0.69
C GLY A 147 10.30 15.42 1.26
N VAL A 148 10.64 16.17 2.31
CA VAL A 148 11.96 16.07 2.97
C VAL A 148 12.24 14.65 3.48
N PHE A 149 11.23 13.89 3.88
CA PHE A 149 11.43 12.53 4.41
C PHE A 149 11.84 11.53 3.33
N GLY A 150 11.40 11.73 2.08
CA GLY A 150 11.72 10.85 0.96
C GLY A 150 12.85 11.34 0.06
N PHE A 151 13.11 12.65 0.04
CA PHE A 151 13.90 13.28 -1.01
C PHE A 151 14.94 14.29 -0.49
N LEU A 152 15.20 14.33 0.82
CA LEU A 152 16.36 15.06 1.35
C LEU A 152 17.65 14.47 0.76
N CYS A 153 18.42 15.32 0.08
CA CYS A 153 19.69 14.97 -0.53
C CYS A 153 20.82 15.76 0.14
N THR A 154 21.82 15.04 0.64
CA THR A 154 23.01 15.60 1.29
C THR A 154 24.23 14.79 0.85
N ASP A 155 25.43 15.25 1.16
CA ASP A 155 26.68 14.49 0.96
C ASP A 155 26.92 13.41 2.04
N ARG A 156 25.93 13.16 2.91
CA ARG A 156 26.02 12.16 3.98
C ARG A 156 25.40 10.83 3.56
N GLU A 157 26.03 9.74 3.96
CA GLU A 157 25.55 8.39 3.70
C GLU A 157 24.17 8.10 4.33
N ASP A 158 23.86 8.76 5.46
CA ASP A 158 22.58 8.60 6.17
C ASP A 158 21.43 9.45 5.60
N ALA A 159 21.69 10.27 4.58
CA ALA A 159 20.68 11.02 3.83
C ALA A 159 21.11 11.19 2.35
N PRO A 160 21.14 10.09 1.56
CA PRO A 160 21.74 10.06 0.23
C PRO A 160 20.84 10.61 -0.90
N GLY A 161 19.64 11.11 -0.57
CA GLY A 161 18.63 11.46 -1.58
C GLY A 161 17.83 10.27 -2.09
N ASN A 162 16.68 10.58 -2.70
CA ASN A 162 15.81 9.63 -3.41
C ASN A 162 15.36 8.40 -2.60
N VAL A 163 15.38 8.44 -1.27
CA VAL A 163 14.99 7.29 -0.44
C VAL A 163 13.51 6.92 -0.60
N GLY A 164 12.65 7.86 -1.02
CA GLY A 164 11.29 7.57 -1.47
C GLY A 164 11.22 6.70 -2.74
N LEU A 165 12.21 6.78 -3.65
CA LEU A 165 12.30 5.86 -4.79
C LEU A 165 12.83 4.48 -4.36
N TRP A 166 13.71 4.43 -3.37
CA TRP A 166 14.13 3.17 -2.77
C TRP A 166 12.97 2.45 -2.06
N ASP A 167 12.05 3.20 -1.44
CA ASP A 167 10.81 2.66 -0.88
C ASP A 167 9.95 1.99 -1.95
N GLN A 168 9.78 2.65 -3.11
CA GLN A 168 9.04 2.08 -4.25
C GLN A 168 9.70 0.79 -4.76
N ALA A 169 11.03 0.79 -4.92
CA ALA A 169 11.77 -0.40 -5.33
C ALA A 169 11.62 -1.56 -4.33
N MET A 170 11.65 -1.27 -3.02
CA MET A 170 11.45 -2.28 -1.99
C MET A 170 10.02 -2.85 -2.02
N ALA A 171 9.01 -2.01 -2.20
CA ALA A 171 7.63 -2.46 -2.31
C ALA A 171 7.40 -3.32 -3.57
N LEU A 172 7.99 -2.96 -4.71
CA LEU A 172 7.95 -3.78 -5.93
C LEU A 172 8.62 -5.14 -5.72
N ASN A 173 9.79 -5.16 -5.07
CA ASN A 173 10.46 -6.41 -4.72
C ASN A 173 9.62 -7.24 -3.74
N TRP A 174 8.96 -6.61 -2.76
CA TRP A 174 8.03 -7.30 -1.88
C TRP A 174 6.89 -7.95 -2.66
N THR A 175 6.27 -7.21 -3.60
CA THR A 175 5.18 -7.71 -4.46
C THR A 175 5.61 -8.83 -5.39
N GLN A 176 6.86 -8.83 -5.87
CA GLN A 176 7.35 -9.93 -6.68
C GLN A 176 7.51 -11.23 -5.88
N ASN A 177 7.84 -11.12 -4.59
CA ASN A 177 8.19 -12.25 -3.73
C ASN A 177 7.02 -12.80 -2.90
N ASN A 178 5.80 -12.25 -3.03
CA ASN A 178 4.60 -12.65 -2.28
C ASN A 178 3.38 -12.63 -3.18
#